data_AF-A0A1V6IEP4-F1
#
_entry.id   AF-A0A1V6IEP4-F1
#
_cell.length_a   1.000
_cell.length_b   1.000
_cell.length_c   1.000
_cell.angle_alpha   90.00
_cell.angle_beta   90.00
_cell.angle_gamma   90.00
#
_symmetry.space_group_name_H-M   'P 1'
#
loop_
_entity.id
_entity.type
_entity.pdbx_description
1 polymer ?
#
loop_
_entity_poly.entity_id
_entity_poly.type
_entity_poly.pdbx_seq_one_letter_code
_entity_poly.pdbx_strand_id
1 'polypeptide(L)'
;MKIIQIFIRQKTVWRLTWFSRFIALFLLFFIIFLTRGIWKDAITSFIIAPDTTKKSDAILIEGWKYPQGAVLRAAIKLKEDGIGKTLFFVEYLSSSEASITDLEIPLLYHEMLNLYFKSERVDPGNIERIFVELKDPVTWNTAFTVMKALSDRGYRSLIIVSPWAHSRRSCDVYSIAGKKRNIEVTCRPVEGGIRKDNWWRSHMGMSMVLGEVVKRIYYIFRIS
;
A
#
# COMPACT_ATOMS: atom_id res chain seq x y z
N MET A 1 -59.06 -42.65 31.67
CA MET A 1 -58.22 -42.72 30.45
C MET A 1 -57.86 -41.29 30.04
N LYS A 2 -56.61 -40.84 30.26
CA LYS A 2 -56.18 -39.44 29.98
C LYS A 2 -55.66 -39.35 28.55
N ILE A 3 -56.29 -38.55 27.70
CA ILE A 3 -55.80 -38.22 26.36
C ILE A 3 -54.79 -37.07 26.53
N ILE A 4 -53.51 -37.35 26.29
CA ILE A 4 -52.45 -36.33 26.22
C ILE A 4 -52.58 -35.65 24.85
N GLN A 5 -53.10 -34.41 24.83
CA GLN A 5 -53.01 -33.55 23.65
C GLN A 5 -51.58 -33.00 23.56
N ILE A 6 -50.80 -33.51 22.61
CA ILE A 6 -49.49 -32.95 22.26
C ILE A 6 -49.74 -31.69 21.42
N PHE A 7 -49.51 -30.52 22.01
CA PHE A 7 -49.58 -29.23 21.31
C PHE A 7 -48.28 -29.01 20.53
N ILE A 8 -48.28 -29.35 19.23
CA ILE A 8 -47.13 -29.06 18.35
C ILE A 8 -47.16 -27.56 18.00
N ARG A 9 -46.35 -26.78 18.73
CA ARG A 9 -46.12 -25.36 18.40
C ARG A 9 -45.30 -25.28 17.11
N GLN A 10 -45.95 -25.09 15.97
CA GLN A 10 -45.26 -24.79 14.71
C GLN A 10 -44.49 -23.47 14.86
N LYS A 11 -43.16 -23.55 14.79
CA LYS A 11 -42.30 -22.37 14.65
C LYS A 11 -42.51 -21.84 13.23
N THR A 12 -43.26 -20.76 13.08
CA THR A 12 -43.36 -20.02 11.81
C THR A 12 -42.00 -19.40 11.52
N VAL A 13 -41.16 -20.14 10.81
CA VAL A 13 -39.94 -19.60 10.23
C VAL A 13 -40.39 -18.70 9.09
N TRP A 14 -40.28 -17.38 9.27
CA TRP A 14 -40.57 -16.39 8.24
C TRP A 14 -39.66 -16.67 7.04
N ARG A 15 -40.15 -17.44 6.06
CA ARG A 15 -39.45 -17.67 4.80
C ARG A 15 -39.62 -16.39 4.00
N LEU A 16 -38.56 -15.57 3.95
CA LEU A 16 -38.48 -14.44 3.01
C LEU A 16 -38.87 -14.95 1.62
N THR A 17 -39.96 -14.43 1.07
CA THR A 17 -40.36 -14.69 -0.30
C THR A 17 -39.26 -14.17 -1.23
N TRP A 18 -39.05 -14.80 -2.39
CA TRP A 18 -38.07 -14.33 -3.36
C TRP A 18 -38.22 -12.84 -3.69
N PHE A 19 -39.46 -12.34 -3.74
CA PHE A 19 -39.77 -10.92 -3.89
C PHE A 19 -39.18 -10.05 -2.77
N SER A 20 -39.35 -10.43 -1.51
CA SER A 20 -38.73 -9.71 -0.37
C SER A 20 -37.20 -9.74 -0.40
N ARG A 21 -36.59 -10.81 -0.94
CA ARG A 21 -35.13 -10.87 -1.14
C ARG A 21 -34.66 -9.89 -2.22
N PHE A 22 -35.41 -9.77 -3.32
CA PHE A 22 -35.12 -8.78 -4.37
C PHE A 22 -35.28 -7.35 -3.88
N ILE A 23 -36.33 -7.06 -3.10
CA ILE A 23 -36.50 -5.74 -2.46
C ILE A 23 -35.34 -5.46 -1.50
N ALA A 24 -34.97 -6.42 -0.65
CA ALA A 24 -33.86 -6.24 0.27
C ALA A 24 -32.52 -6.00 -0.47
N LEU A 25 -32.26 -6.73 -1.56
CA LEU A 25 -31.08 -6.53 -2.41
C LEU A 25 -31.13 -5.16 -3.11
N PHE A 26 -32.27 -4.76 -3.65
CA PHE A 26 -32.46 -3.46 -4.28
C PHE A 26 -32.21 -2.33 -3.28
N LEU A 27 -32.80 -2.41 -2.08
CA LEU A 27 -32.58 -1.44 -1.00
C LEU A 27 -31.12 -1.42 -0.57
N LEU A 28 -30.45 -2.58 -0.47
CA LEU A 28 -29.03 -2.65 -0.17
C LEU A 28 -28.20 -1.91 -1.24
N PHE A 29 -28.41 -2.21 -2.53
CA PHE A 29 -27.71 -1.52 -3.62
C PHE A 29 -28.05 -0.03 -3.67
N PHE A 30 -29.30 0.34 -3.41
CA PHE A 30 -29.75 1.72 -3.36
C PHE A 30 -29.09 2.49 -2.22
N ILE A 31 -28.98 1.89 -1.03
CA ILE A 31 -28.26 2.48 0.11
C ILE A 31 -26.78 2.61 -0.21
N ILE A 32 -26.13 1.57 -0.76
CA ILE A 32 -24.72 1.63 -1.18
C ILE A 32 -24.51 2.74 -2.21
N PHE A 33 -25.45 2.90 -3.16
CA PHE A 33 -25.40 3.93 -4.17
C PHE A 33 -25.57 5.34 -3.58
N LEU A 34 -26.56 5.56 -2.71
CA LEU A 34 -26.75 6.85 -2.04
C LEU A 34 -25.58 7.22 -1.13
N THR A 35 -24.99 6.25 -0.45
CA THR A 35 -23.85 6.43 0.47
C THR A 35 -22.50 6.34 -0.23
N ARG A 36 -22.45 6.23 -1.56
CA ARG A 36 -21.20 6.00 -2.33
C ARG A 36 -20.11 7.03 -2.06
N GLY A 37 -20.46 8.27 -1.72
CA GLY A 37 -19.52 9.31 -1.31
C GLY A 37 -18.77 8.93 -0.03
N ILE A 38 -19.53 8.54 0.99
CA ILE A 38 -19.01 8.13 2.31
C ILE A 38 -18.07 6.94 2.17
N TRP A 39 -18.43 5.94 1.36
CA TRP A 39 -17.57 4.78 1.12
C TRP A 39 -16.24 5.14 0.47
N LYS A 40 -16.21 6.12 -0.44
CA LYS A 40 -14.96 6.55 -1.10
C LYS A 40 -13.99 7.18 -0.10
N ASP A 41 -14.49 8.06 0.75
CA ASP A 41 -13.66 8.74 1.75
C ASP A 41 -13.21 7.77 2.85
N ALA A 42 -14.09 6.83 3.25
CA ALA A 42 -13.74 5.78 4.20
C ALA A 42 -12.66 4.84 3.63
N ILE A 43 -12.79 4.38 2.38
CA ILE A 43 -11.78 3.52 1.74
C ILE A 43 -10.45 4.25 1.60
N THR A 44 -10.46 5.48 1.12
CA THR A 44 -9.23 6.26 0.93
C THR A 44 -8.53 6.55 2.26
N SER A 45 -9.26 7.00 3.29
CA SER A 45 -8.69 7.21 4.64
C SER A 45 -8.17 5.92 5.28
N PHE A 46 -8.78 4.77 4.97
CA PHE A 46 -8.32 3.46 5.43
C PHE A 46 -6.95 3.10 4.84
N ILE A 47 -6.65 3.44 3.57
CA ILE A 47 -5.39 3.03 2.90
C ILE A 47 -4.32 4.13 2.79
N ILE A 48 -4.66 5.38 3.13
CA ILE A 48 -3.73 6.52 3.07
C ILE A 48 -3.07 6.71 4.43
N ALA A 49 -1.75 6.80 4.49
CA ALA A 49 -1.01 7.26 5.65
C ALA A 49 -1.25 8.76 5.88
N PRO A 50 -1.32 9.26 7.12
CA PRO A 50 -1.20 10.70 7.35
C PRO A 50 0.15 11.17 6.81
N ASP A 51 0.17 12.40 6.33
CA ASP A 51 1.44 13.05 6.04
C ASP A 51 2.09 13.47 7.36
N THR A 52 3.20 12.83 7.70
CA THR A 52 3.98 13.09 8.92
C THR A 52 5.38 13.60 8.59
N THR A 53 5.58 14.08 7.36
CA THR A 53 6.88 14.50 6.83
C THR A 53 7.56 15.51 7.75
N LYS A 54 8.82 15.22 8.07
CA LYS A 54 9.70 16.11 8.83
C LYS A 54 11.15 15.89 8.43
N LYS A 55 12.03 16.77 8.92
CA LYS A 55 13.47 16.65 8.68
C LYS A 55 13.97 15.26 9.06
N SER A 56 14.69 14.62 8.14
CA SER A 56 15.23 13.28 8.28
C SER A 56 16.57 13.13 7.56
N ASP A 57 17.30 12.06 7.86
CA ASP A 57 18.61 11.79 7.25
C ASP A 57 18.46 11.17 5.86
N ALA A 58 17.47 10.28 5.70
CA ALA A 58 17.22 9.56 4.47
C ALA A 58 15.81 9.81 3.92
N ILE A 59 15.68 9.69 2.61
CA ILE A 59 14.42 9.68 1.87
C ILE A 59 14.39 8.38 1.07
N LEU A 60 13.43 7.51 1.32
CA LEU A 60 13.18 6.33 0.49
C LEU A 60 12.12 6.67 -0.56
N ILE A 61 12.51 6.54 -1.82
CA ILE A 61 11.61 6.58 -2.97
C ILE A 61 10.95 5.20 -3.08
N GLU A 62 9.68 5.09 -2.68
CA GLU A 62 8.91 3.88 -2.87
C GLU A 62 8.50 3.72 -4.33
N GLY A 63 8.70 2.51 -4.83
CA GLY A 63 8.38 2.13 -6.18
C GLY A 63 8.43 0.62 -6.26
N TRP A 64 7.67 0.07 -7.20
CA TRP A 64 7.77 -1.34 -7.47
C TRP A 64 9.05 -1.62 -8.29
N LYS A 65 8.92 -2.12 -9.52
CA LYS A 65 10.03 -2.10 -10.49
C LYS A 65 10.42 -0.66 -10.88
N TYR A 66 9.45 0.26 -10.90
CA TYR A 66 9.70 1.67 -11.17
C TYR A 66 8.91 2.54 -10.18
N PRO A 67 9.47 3.65 -9.69
CA PRO A 67 8.67 4.61 -8.96
C PRO A 67 7.77 5.37 -9.92
N GLN A 68 6.63 5.85 -9.43
CA GLN A 68 5.82 6.80 -10.20
C GLN A 68 6.58 8.12 -10.31
N GLY A 69 6.53 8.80 -11.46
CA GLY A 69 7.23 10.08 -11.64
C GLY A 69 6.83 11.14 -10.60
N ALA A 70 5.57 11.15 -10.15
CA ALA A 70 5.12 12.05 -9.08
C ALA A 70 5.82 11.75 -7.74
N VAL A 71 6.04 10.48 -7.40
CA VAL A 71 6.74 10.05 -6.18
C VAL A 71 8.21 10.44 -6.24
N LEU A 72 8.85 10.18 -7.38
CA LEU A 72 10.25 10.57 -7.61
C LEU A 72 10.45 12.08 -7.47
N ARG A 73 9.62 12.88 -8.15
CA ARG A 73 9.69 14.36 -8.07
C ARG A 73 9.42 14.88 -6.66
N ALA A 74 8.48 14.28 -5.94
CA ALA A 74 8.21 14.65 -4.54
C ALA A 74 9.43 14.37 -3.65
N ALA A 75 10.10 13.23 -3.82
CA ALA A 75 11.30 12.88 -3.06
C ALA A 75 12.46 13.83 -3.35
N ILE A 76 12.68 14.18 -4.62
CA ILE A 76 13.72 15.14 -5.03
C ILE A 76 13.45 16.51 -4.41
N LYS A 77 12.21 16.98 -4.48
CA LYS A 77 11.82 18.25 -3.86
C LYS A 77 12.09 18.25 -2.36
N LEU A 78 11.80 17.16 -1.64
CA LEU A 78 12.14 17.05 -0.21
C LEU A 78 13.65 17.14 0.05
N LYS A 79 14.49 16.64 -0.85
CA LYS A 79 15.95 16.79 -0.75
C LYS A 79 16.38 18.24 -1.01
N GLU A 80 15.86 18.86 -2.07
CA GLU A 80 16.14 20.26 -2.43
C GLU A 80 15.70 21.24 -1.34
N ASP A 81 14.55 20.98 -0.71
CA ASP A 81 14.02 21.77 0.41
C ASP A 81 14.79 21.53 1.74
N GLY A 82 15.83 20.67 1.73
CA GLY A 82 16.63 20.34 2.91
C GLY A 82 15.88 19.55 3.99
N ILE A 83 14.78 18.89 3.62
CA ILE A 83 13.96 18.06 4.51
C ILE A 83 14.59 16.66 4.62
N GLY A 84 15.27 16.16 3.59
CA GLY A 84 16.09 14.95 3.70
C GLY A 84 17.43 15.08 2.99
N LYS A 85 18.44 14.31 3.42
CA LYS A 85 19.82 14.46 2.92
C LYS A 85 20.11 13.52 1.76
N THR A 86 19.80 12.24 1.93
CA THR A 86 20.17 11.17 0.98
C THR A 86 18.93 10.51 0.39
N LEU A 87 18.88 10.38 -0.95
CA LEU A 87 17.83 9.64 -1.64
C LEU A 87 18.22 8.18 -1.77
N PHE A 88 17.30 7.30 -1.43
CA PHE A 88 17.42 5.86 -1.59
C PHE A 88 16.33 5.33 -2.51
N PHE A 89 16.66 4.31 -3.28
CA PHE A 89 15.70 3.49 -4.01
C PHE A 89 16.03 2.01 -3.84
N VAL A 90 15.00 1.18 -3.75
CA VAL A 90 15.16 -0.27 -3.66
C VAL A 90 15.28 -0.86 -5.06
N GLU A 91 16.37 -1.57 -5.29
CA GLU A 91 16.56 -2.33 -6.52
C GLU A 91 16.36 -3.81 -6.21
N TYR A 92 15.39 -4.43 -6.87
CA TYR A 92 15.05 -5.83 -6.66
C TYR A 92 15.97 -6.75 -7.44
N LEU A 93 16.47 -7.77 -6.76
CA LEU A 93 17.19 -8.89 -7.37
C LEU A 93 16.21 -10.04 -7.63
N SER A 94 16.38 -10.74 -8.74
CA SER A 94 15.61 -11.94 -9.04
C SER A 94 15.79 -12.99 -7.94
N SER A 95 14.71 -13.63 -7.50
CA SER A 95 14.81 -14.76 -6.57
C SER A 95 15.19 -16.04 -7.31
N SER A 96 16.10 -16.83 -6.74
CA SER A 96 16.42 -18.17 -7.25
C SER A 96 15.31 -19.20 -7.02
N GLU A 97 14.40 -18.92 -6.08
CA GLU A 97 13.18 -19.70 -5.88
C GLU A 97 12.11 -19.23 -6.87
N ALA A 98 11.66 -20.16 -7.74
CA ALA A 98 10.65 -19.92 -8.76
C ALA A 98 9.36 -19.39 -8.11
N SER A 99 9.10 -18.08 -8.25
CA SER A 99 7.85 -17.49 -7.80
C SER A 99 6.77 -17.74 -8.85
N ILE A 100 5.63 -18.29 -8.43
CA ILE A 100 4.48 -18.72 -9.26
C ILE A 100 3.67 -17.49 -9.77
N THR A 101 4.31 -16.33 -9.91
CA THR A 101 3.65 -15.03 -10.13
C THR A 101 4.49 -14.15 -11.05
N ASP A 102 3.89 -13.15 -11.72
CA ASP A 102 4.49 -12.13 -12.64
C ASP A 102 5.62 -11.25 -12.03
N LEU A 103 6.29 -11.74 -10.99
CA LEU A 103 7.37 -11.17 -10.22
C LEU A 103 8.74 -11.31 -10.92
N GLU A 104 8.80 -11.37 -12.24
CA GLU A 104 10.10 -11.47 -12.93
C GLU A 104 10.82 -10.13 -12.95
N ILE A 105 12.04 -10.08 -12.44
CA ILE A 105 12.92 -8.92 -12.63
C ILE A 105 13.58 -9.04 -14.01
N PRO A 106 13.41 -8.06 -14.92
CA PRO A 106 14.05 -8.11 -16.24
C PRO A 106 15.58 -8.24 -16.12
N LEU A 107 16.20 -8.95 -17.07
CA LEU A 107 17.67 -9.12 -17.09
C LEU A 107 18.42 -7.79 -17.07
N LEU A 108 17.91 -6.78 -17.78
CA LEU A 108 18.48 -5.43 -17.89
C LEU A 108 17.78 -4.42 -16.96
N TYR A 109 17.24 -4.88 -15.83
CA TYR A 109 16.45 -4.05 -14.92
C TYR A 109 17.23 -2.84 -14.41
N HIS A 110 18.50 -3.02 -14.07
CA HIS A 110 19.39 -1.95 -13.61
C HIS A 110 19.51 -0.84 -14.67
N GLU A 111 19.79 -1.21 -15.92
CA GLU A 111 19.95 -0.28 -17.04
C GLU A 111 18.63 0.44 -17.35
N MET A 112 17.52 -0.31 -17.38
CA MET A 112 16.18 0.26 -17.61
C MET A 112 15.81 1.28 -16.53
N LEU A 113 16.13 0.97 -15.28
CA LEU A 113 15.89 1.86 -14.16
C LEU A 113 16.76 3.13 -14.24
N ASN A 114 18.03 3.01 -14.62
CA ASN A 114 18.89 4.18 -14.85
C ASN A 114 18.41 5.04 -16.02
N LEU A 115 17.92 4.43 -17.10
CA LEU A 115 17.29 5.15 -18.21
C LEU A 115 16.01 5.86 -17.77
N TYR A 116 15.21 5.24 -16.90
CA TYR A 116 14.03 5.85 -16.31
C TYR A 116 14.39 7.09 -15.47
N PHE A 117 15.39 7.02 -14.59
CA PHE A 117 15.82 8.20 -13.83
C PHE A 117 16.33 9.32 -14.73
N LYS A 118 17.12 8.98 -15.75
CA LYS A 118 17.59 9.97 -16.75
C LYS A 118 16.43 10.62 -17.51
N SER A 119 15.40 9.87 -17.89
CA SER A 119 14.23 10.41 -18.59
C SER A 119 13.42 11.38 -17.71
N GLU A 120 13.44 11.17 -16.40
CA GLU A 120 12.89 12.10 -15.38
C GLU A 120 13.88 13.22 -15.00
N ARG A 121 14.99 13.38 -15.74
CA ARG A 121 16.05 14.38 -15.53
C ARG A 121 16.76 14.28 -14.18
N VAL A 122 16.89 13.05 -13.68
CA VAL A 122 17.59 12.73 -12.44
C VAL A 122 18.85 11.95 -12.78
N ASP A 123 20.00 12.43 -12.31
CA ASP A 123 21.23 11.66 -12.40
C ASP A 123 21.11 10.42 -11.48
N PRO A 124 21.18 9.18 -12.01
CA PRO A 124 21.14 7.98 -11.19
C PRO A 124 22.20 7.95 -10.08
N GLY A 125 23.36 8.62 -10.28
CA GLY A 125 24.41 8.72 -9.27
C GLY A 125 24.01 9.49 -8.00
N ASN A 126 22.92 10.27 -8.07
CA ASN A 126 22.39 11.00 -6.91
C ASN A 126 21.40 10.18 -6.06
N ILE A 127 21.13 8.93 -6.44
CA ILE A 127 20.23 8.00 -5.75
C ILE A 127 21.01 6.77 -5.29
N GLU A 128 21.12 6.60 -3.98
CA GLU A 128 21.70 5.42 -3.37
C GLU A 128 20.80 4.19 -3.59
N ARG A 129 21.42 3.02 -3.80
CA ARG A 129 20.70 1.75 -4.00
C ARG A 129 20.74 0.88 -2.75
N ILE A 130 19.62 0.24 -2.48
CA ILE A 130 19.54 -0.89 -1.56
C ILE A 130 19.03 -2.07 -2.35
N PHE A 131 19.87 -3.08 -2.51
CA PHE A 131 19.51 -4.31 -3.20
C PHE A 131 18.70 -5.21 -2.27
N VAL A 132 17.57 -5.72 -2.77
CA VAL A 132 16.66 -6.54 -1.99
C VAL A 132 16.22 -7.74 -2.83
N GLU A 133 16.32 -8.94 -2.27
CA GLU A 133 15.77 -10.13 -2.90
C GLU A 133 14.24 -10.06 -3.00
N LEU A 134 13.71 -10.44 -4.16
CA LEU A 134 12.28 -10.44 -4.39
C LEU A 134 11.58 -11.62 -3.71
N LYS A 135 11.17 -11.42 -2.44
CA LYS A 135 10.53 -12.48 -1.64
C LYS A 135 9.23 -12.03 -1.02
N ASP A 136 8.19 -12.84 -1.12
CA ASP A 136 6.92 -12.58 -0.46
C ASP A 136 6.96 -12.79 1.07
N PRO A 137 6.24 -11.96 1.86
CA PRO A 137 5.53 -10.74 1.46
C PRO A 137 6.52 -9.60 1.15
N VAL A 138 6.49 -9.09 -0.09
CA VAL A 138 7.49 -8.16 -0.62
C VAL A 138 7.73 -6.97 0.30
N THR A 139 6.71 -6.15 0.58
CA THR A 139 6.86 -4.92 1.38
C THR A 139 7.40 -5.20 2.78
N TRP A 140 7.05 -6.36 3.36
CA TRP A 140 7.60 -6.76 4.66
C TRP A 140 9.09 -7.03 4.59
N ASN A 141 9.50 -7.91 3.69
CA ASN A 141 10.91 -8.27 3.56
C ASN A 141 11.76 -7.07 3.11
N THR A 142 11.25 -6.26 2.18
CA THR A 142 11.90 -5.01 1.77
C THR A 142 12.13 -4.05 2.92
N ALA A 143 11.12 -3.80 3.75
CA ALA A 143 11.25 -2.86 4.85
C ALA A 143 12.32 -3.27 5.87
N PHE A 144 12.37 -4.56 6.22
CA PHE A 144 13.38 -5.07 7.15
C PHE A 144 14.79 -5.02 6.57
N THR A 145 14.97 -5.35 5.29
CA THR A 145 16.28 -5.25 4.62
C THR A 145 16.75 -3.81 4.49
N VAL A 146 15.87 -2.88 4.10
CA VAL A 146 16.16 -1.45 4.02
C VAL A 146 16.54 -0.89 5.39
N MET A 147 15.75 -1.17 6.43
CA MET A 147 16.04 -0.69 7.79
C MET A 147 17.34 -1.25 8.33
N LYS A 148 17.68 -2.51 7.98
CA LYS A 148 19.00 -3.05 8.28
C LYS A 148 20.11 -2.26 7.60
N ALA A 149 20.00 -2.07 6.28
CA ALA A 149 21.01 -1.35 5.50
C ALA A 149 21.20 0.10 6.00
N LEU A 150 20.11 0.80 6.31
CA LEU A 150 20.16 2.17 6.85
C LEU A 150 20.80 2.22 8.24
N SER A 151 20.45 1.28 9.12
CA SER A 151 21.02 1.16 10.46
C SER A 151 22.52 0.89 10.40
N ASP A 152 22.95 -0.02 9.54
CA ASP A 152 24.36 -0.40 9.37
C ASP A 152 25.19 0.77 8.81
N ARG A 153 24.55 1.66 8.03
CA ARG A 153 25.12 2.90 7.49
C ARG A 153 24.98 4.12 8.44
N GLY A 154 24.44 3.93 9.65
CA GLY A 154 24.35 4.97 10.69
C GLY A 154 23.21 5.99 10.55
N TYR A 155 22.22 5.74 9.69
CA TYR A 155 21.05 6.63 9.57
C TYR A 155 20.10 6.47 10.77
N ARG A 156 19.46 7.57 11.19
CA ARG A 156 18.55 7.58 12.37
C ARG A 156 17.11 7.94 12.03
N SER A 157 16.87 8.47 10.85
CA SER A 157 15.54 8.92 10.43
C SER A 157 15.32 8.72 8.93
N LEU A 158 14.11 8.34 8.55
CA LEU A 158 13.70 8.04 7.19
C LEU A 158 12.35 8.68 6.86
N ILE A 159 12.26 9.32 5.69
CA ILE A 159 10.99 9.69 5.05
C ILE A 159 10.65 8.65 3.99
N ILE A 160 9.46 8.10 4.04
CA ILE A 160 8.95 7.21 3.00
C ILE A 160 8.06 8.02 2.08
N VAL A 161 8.49 8.17 0.84
CA VAL A 161 7.74 8.88 -0.20
C VAL A 161 7.09 7.83 -1.08
N SER A 162 5.76 7.68 -0.97
CA SER A 162 5.03 6.56 -1.57
C SER A 162 3.76 7.00 -2.28
N PRO A 163 3.27 6.24 -3.28
CA PRO A 163 1.94 6.46 -3.84
C PRO A 163 0.87 6.42 -2.74
N TRP A 164 -0.09 7.35 -2.79
CA TRP A 164 -1.11 7.49 -1.75
C TRP A 164 -1.85 6.19 -1.42
N ALA A 165 -2.20 5.38 -2.42
CA ALA A 165 -2.95 4.14 -2.24
C ALA A 165 -2.14 3.07 -1.48
N HIS A 166 -0.81 3.08 -1.61
CA HIS A 166 0.10 2.14 -0.94
C HIS A 166 0.64 2.67 0.41
N SER A 167 0.51 3.98 0.63
CA SER A 167 1.21 4.69 1.69
C SER A 167 0.98 4.14 3.09
N ARG A 168 -0.26 3.82 3.50
CA ARG A 168 -0.52 3.31 4.85
C ARG A 168 0.22 2.01 5.12
N ARG A 169 0.12 1.06 4.21
CA ARG A 169 0.74 -0.26 4.37
C ARG A 169 2.25 -0.18 4.41
N SER A 170 2.86 0.60 3.51
CA SER A 170 4.30 0.84 3.54
C SER A 170 4.71 1.48 4.88
N CYS A 171 4.07 2.58 5.25
CA CYS A 171 4.35 3.30 6.49
C CYS A 171 4.26 2.43 7.75
N ASP A 172 3.20 1.65 7.90
CA ASP A 172 3.01 0.79 9.09
C ASP A 172 4.15 -0.23 9.18
N VAL A 173 4.47 -0.91 8.08
CA VAL A 173 5.50 -1.96 8.02
C VAL A 173 6.90 -1.39 8.26
N TYR A 174 7.25 -0.29 7.60
CA TYR A 174 8.55 0.34 7.80
C TYR A 174 8.69 0.95 9.19
N SER A 175 7.62 1.49 9.78
CA SER A 175 7.65 2.00 11.16
C SER A 175 7.96 0.87 12.15
N ILE A 176 7.38 -0.32 11.95
CA ILE A 176 7.69 -1.51 12.74
C ILE A 176 9.16 -1.91 12.58
N ALA A 177 9.65 -1.97 11.34
CA ALA A 177 11.03 -2.32 11.04
C ALA A 177 12.02 -1.28 11.61
N GLY A 178 11.71 0.00 11.49
CA GLY A 178 12.50 1.11 11.99
C GLY A 178 12.57 1.15 13.51
N LYS A 179 11.45 0.90 14.20
CA LYS A 179 11.42 0.81 15.68
C LYS A 179 12.39 -0.24 16.21
N LYS A 180 12.54 -1.38 15.53
CA LYS A 180 13.50 -2.43 15.92
C LYS A 180 14.96 -2.03 15.77
N ARG A 181 15.25 -0.95 15.03
CA ARG A 181 16.60 -0.45 14.75
C ARG A 181 16.84 0.98 15.25
N ASN A 182 15.93 1.53 16.06
CA ASN A 182 15.96 2.93 16.48
C ASN A 182 16.09 3.91 15.30
N ILE A 183 15.37 3.62 14.21
CA ILE A 183 15.20 4.52 13.08
C ILE A 183 13.79 5.08 13.13
N GLU A 184 13.69 6.40 13.19
CA GLU A 184 12.41 7.09 13.11
C GLU A 184 11.89 7.11 11.68
N VAL A 185 10.60 6.79 11.50
CA VAL A 185 9.97 6.71 10.19
C VAL A 185 8.86 7.75 10.08
N THR A 186 8.89 8.52 9.00
CA THR A 186 7.83 9.45 8.62
C THR A 186 7.35 9.21 7.20
N CYS A 187 6.17 9.73 6.89
CA CYS A 187 5.42 9.34 5.71
C CYS A 187 5.00 10.53 4.88
N ARG A 188 5.29 10.45 3.58
CA ARG A 188 4.83 11.39 2.55
C ARG A 188 4.00 10.65 1.51
N PRO A 189 2.66 10.59 1.65
CA PRO A 189 1.79 10.06 0.61
C PRO A 189 1.73 11.03 -0.59
N VAL A 190 1.83 10.49 -1.80
CA VAL A 190 1.86 11.29 -3.04
C VAL A 190 0.74 10.86 -3.99
N GLU A 191 0.01 11.85 -4.53
CA GLU A 191 -0.95 11.62 -5.61
C GLU A 191 -0.24 11.58 -6.96
N GLY A 192 -0.54 10.55 -7.76
CA GLY A 192 -0.05 10.38 -9.11
C GLY A 192 -1.15 10.62 -10.14
N GLY A 193 -1.09 9.91 -11.27
CA GLY A 193 -2.12 9.99 -12.31
C GLY A 193 -3.51 9.55 -11.83
N ILE A 194 -3.56 8.62 -10.86
CA ILE A 194 -4.80 8.22 -10.17
C ILE A 194 -4.87 8.99 -8.85
N ARG A 195 -5.95 9.74 -8.65
CA ARG A 195 -6.21 10.60 -7.50
C ARG A 195 -7.23 9.98 -6.56
N LYS A 196 -7.26 10.48 -5.32
CA LYS A 196 -8.20 10.07 -4.28
C LYS A 196 -9.67 10.27 -4.67
N ASP A 197 -9.95 11.23 -5.54
CA ASP A 197 -11.30 11.60 -5.98
C ASP A 197 -11.70 11.02 -7.35
N ASN A 198 -10.83 10.21 -7.97
CA ASN A 198 -11.12 9.64 -9.29
C ASN A 198 -10.77 8.16 -9.46
N TRP A 199 -10.22 7.50 -8.43
CA TRP A 199 -9.78 6.10 -8.52
C TRP A 199 -10.85 5.12 -8.97
N TRP A 200 -12.13 5.37 -8.63
CA TRP A 200 -13.24 4.50 -9.03
C TRP A 200 -13.67 4.66 -10.50
N ARG A 201 -13.11 5.64 -11.22
CA ARG A 201 -13.48 5.94 -12.62
C ARG A 201 -12.72 5.10 -13.63
N SER A 202 -11.67 4.39 -13.22
CA SER A 202 -10.88 3.53 -14.10
C SER A 202 -10.70 2.14 -13.50
N HIS A 203 -10.63 1.12 -14.36
CA HIS A 203 -10.33 -0.25 -13.94
C HIS A 203 -9.01 -0.32 -13.16
N MET A 204 -7.98 0.39 -13.63
CA MET A 204 -6.68 0.45 -12.97
C MET A 204 -6.76 1.06 -11.57
N GLY A 205 -7.54 2.14 -11.38
CA GLY A 205 -7.70 2.76 -10.07
C GLY A 205 -8.49 1.89 -9.11
N MET A 206 -9.55 1.23 -9.58
CA MET A 206 -10.30 0.26 -8.78
C MET A 206 -9.43 -0.91 -8.35
N SER A 207 -8.68 -1.52 -9.27
CA SER A 207 -7.78 -2.65 -8.98
C SER A 207 -6.71 -2.25 -7.95
N MET A 208 -6.08 -1.09 -8.12
CA MET A 208 -5.07 -0.57 -7.20
C MET A 208 -5.64 -0.37 -5.79
N VAL A 209 -6.76 0.34 -5.66
CA VAL A 209 -7.34 0.70 -4.36
C VAL A 209 -7.89 -0.52 -3.64
N LEU A 210 -8.70 -1.34 -4.33
CA LEU A 210 -9.28 -2.53 -3.72
C LEU A 210 -8.21 -3.56 -3.36
N GLY A 211 -7.16 -3.69 -4.19
CA GLY A 211 -6.01 -4.53 -3.88
C GLY A 211 -5.29 -4.08 -2.60
N GLU A 212 -5.10 -2.78 -2.40
CA GLU A 212 -4.50 -2.26 -1.16
C GLU A 212 -5.43 -2.39 0.06
N VAL A 213 -6.75 -2.33 -0.11
CA VAL A 213 -7.70 -2.63 0.99
C VAL A 213 -7.53 -4.07 1.46
N VAL A 214 -7.56 -5.05 0.54
CA VAL A 214 -7.42 -6.47 0.88
C VAL A 214 -6.07 -6.74 1.55
N LYS A 215 -4.98 -6.21 0.96
CA LYS A 215 -3.64 -6.35 1.55
C LYS A 215 -3.56 -5.69 2.92
N ARG A 216 -4.16 -4.51 3.11
CA ARG A 216 -4.15 -3.85 4.41
C ARG A 216 -4.87 -4.68 5.47
N ILE A 217 -6.02 -5.28 5.16
CA ILE A 217 -6.72 -6.19 6.07
C ILE A 217 -5.81 -7.37 6.45
N TYR A 218 -5.15 -8.00 5.47
CA TYR A 218 -4.16 -9.05 5.74
C TYR A 218 -3.06 -8.59 6.70
N TYR A 219 -2.51 -7.39 6.49
CA TYR A 219 -1.45 -6.85 7.34
C TYR A 219 -1.94 -6.47 8.74
N ILE A 220 -3.19 -6.03 8.91
CA ILE A 220 -3.78 -5.82 10.25
C ILE A 220 -3.71 -7.14 11.04
N PHE A 221 -4.12 -8.25 10.45
CA PHE A 221 -4.07 -9.56 11.13
C PHE A 221 -2.65 -10.13 11.29
N ARG A 222 -1.70 -9.71 10.46
CA ARG A 222 -0.30 -10.16 10.56
C ARG A 222 0.52 -9.36 11.59
N ILE A 223 0.21 -8.07 11.73
CA ILE A 223 0.93 -7.13 12.60
C ILE A 223 0.36 -7.12 14.02
N SER A 224 -0.96 -7.37 14.18
CA SER A 224 -1.61 -7.54 15.49
C SER A 224 -1.08 -8.76 16.21
#